data_AF-A0A350RFL9-F1
#
_entry.id   AF-A0A350RFL9-F1
#
_cell.length_a   1.000
_cell.length_b   1.000
_cell.length_c   1.000
_cell.angle_alpha   90.00
_cell.angle_beta   90.00
_cell.angle_gamma   90.00
#
_symmetry.space_group_name_H-M   'P 1'
#
loop_
_entity.id
_entity.type
_entity.pdbx_description
1 polymer ?
#
loop_
_entity_poly.entity_id
_entity_poly.type
_entity_poly.pdbx_seq_one_letter_code
_entity_poly.pdbx_strand_id
1 'polypeptide(L)'
;MRLLLDLRNTNSPSERQRLAREADEHGIWGVVVTGPPGGECVEASAVATVTTHVVVVVDINGDDVHPTTLAEEISVLDQISKRRTMVIFRGPSSSKTTVATLLSGLPHEGVILSPPPAQASIPVHSPEEIPQIQLPEDPTERAAAIDQYRDMPAAFLIVSWTQSIKELARHTVGRAASTDFPQMVADMADQIDPIDQ
;
A
#
# COMPACT_ATOMS: atom_id res chain seq x y z
N MET A 1 1.40 0.80 14.09
CA MET A 1 0.64 0.90 12.82
C MET A 1 1.61 1.13 11.66
N ARG A 2 1.28 0.72 10.42
CA ARG A 2 2.09 0.91 9.21
C ARG A 2 1.40 1.87 8.24
N LEU A 3 2.16 2.81 7.66
CA LEU A 3 1.62 3.81 6.73
C LEU A 3 1.67 3.34 5.28
N LEU A 4 0.58 3.61 4.57
CA LEU A 4 0.40 3.34 3.15
C LEU A 4 0.17 4.65 2.41
N LEU A 5 1.06 5.01 1.48
CA LEU A 5 0.88 6.22 0.68
C LEU A 5 -0.16 5.97 -0.42
N ASP A 6 -1.20 6.79 -0.48
CA ASP A 6 -2.24 6.68 -1.50
C ASP A 6 -1.81 7.30 -2.82
N LEU A 7 -1.60 6.47 -3.84
CA LEU A 7 -1.25 6.89 -5.19
C LEU A 7 -2.37 6.60 -6.21
N ARG A 8 -3.57 6.21 -5.76
CA ARG A 8 -4.68 5.87 -6.65
C ARG A 8 -5.17 7.05 -7.49
N ASN A 9 -5.06 8.26 -6.96
CA ASN A 9 -5.43 9.50 -7.66
C ASN A 9 -4.32 10.03 -8.58
N THR A 10 -3.16 9.38 -8.65
CA THR A 10 -2.06 9.77 -9.55
C THR A 10 -2.35 9.25 -10.96
N ASN A 11 -2.82 10.12 -11.85
CA ASN A 11 -3.25 9.75 -13.21
C ASN A 11 -2.09 9.41 -14.15
N SER A 12 -0.89 9.96 -13.93
CA SER A 12 0.27 9.72 -14.79
C SER A 12 1.05 8.48 -14.31
N PRO A 13 1.22 7.44 -15.15
CA PRO A 13 1.99 6.25 -14.77
C PRO A 13 3.44 6.56 -14.41
N SER A 14 4.08 7.50 -15.12
CA SER A 14 5.46 7.90 -14.84
C SER A 14 5.58 8.64 -13.51
N GLU A 15 4.59 9.46 -13.18
CA GLU A 15 4.54 10.17 -11.90
C GLU A 15 4.29 9.21 -10.74
N ARG A 16 3.38 8.24 -10.92
CA ARG A 16 3.13 7.19 -9.93
C ARG A 16 4.39 6.38 -9.63
N GLN A 17 5.14 6.00 -10.66
CA GLN A 17 6.44 5.32 -10.51
C GLN A 17 7.48 6.20 -9.82
N ARG A 18 7.51 7.50 -10.11
CA ARG A 18 8.40 8.46 -9.45
C ARG A 18 8.10 8.55 -7.95
N LEU A 19 6.83 8.77 -7.59
CA LEU A 19 6.39 8.87 -6.19
C LEU A 19 6.60 7.54 -5.44
N ALA A 20 6.37 6.40 -6.09
CA ALA A 20 6.63 5.10 -5.50
C ALA A 20 8.12 4.84 -5.23
N ARG A 21 9.03 5.30 -6.12
CA ARG A 21 10.48 5.27 -5.86
C ARG A 21 10.86 6.15 -4.68
N GLU A 22 10.33 7.36 -4.63
CA GLU A 22 10.58 8.30 -3.53
C GLU A 22 10.09 7.72 -2.19
N ALA A 23 8.92 7.07 -2.18
CA ALA A 23 8.41 6.34 -1.02
C ALA A 23 9.31 5.15 -0.61
N ASP A 24 9.90 4.45 -1.59
CA ASP A 24 10.85 3.35 -1.37
C ASP A 24 12.17 3.82 -0.76
N GLU A 25 12.70 4.93 -1.27
CA GLU A 25 13.95 5.54 -0.80
C GLU A 25 13.80 6.13 0.61
N HIS A 26 12.63 6.66 0.96
CA HIS A 26 12.36 7.27 2.25
C HIS A 26 11.73 6.32 3.29
N GLY A 27 11.54 5.05 2.95
CA GLY A 27 11.12 4.02 3.91
C GLY A 27 9.65 4.08 4.33
N ILE A 28 8.77 4.56 3.44
CA ILE A 28 7.33 4.33 3.60
C ILE A 28 7.06 2.82 3.54
N TRP A 29 6.12 2.31 4.35
CA TRP A 29 5.91 0.85 4.42
C TRP A 29 5.29 0.28 3.14
N GLY A 30 4.33 0.98 2.55
CA GLY A 30 3.73 0.57 1.28
C GLY A 30 3.07 1.70 0.52
N VAL A 31 2.71 1.41 -0.72
CA VAL A 31 1.99 2.33 -1.61
C VAL A 31 0.71 1.67 -2.10
N VAL A 32 -0.39 2.43 -2.13
CA VAL A 32 -1.66 1.96 -2.68
C VAL A 32 -1.82 2.46 -4.09
N VAL A 33 -2.02 1.54 -5.02
CA VAL A 33 -2.13 1.82 -6.44
C VAL A 33 -3.37 1.15 -7.00
N THR A 34 -3.92 1.76 -8.04
CA THR A 34 -5.00 1.19 -8.83
C THR A 34 -4.75 1.53 -10.30
N GLY A 35 -5.60 1.04 -11.18
CA GLY A 35 -5.52 1.26 -12.62
C GLY A 35 -6.91 1.42 -13.22
N PRO A 36 -7.00 1.55 -14.56
CA PRO A 36 -8.27 1.38 -15.24
C PRO A 36 -8.85 -0.02 -14.93
N PRO A 37 -10.17 -0.23 -15.01
CA PRO A 37 -10.78 -1.53 -14.77
C PRO A 37 -10.12 -2.64 -15.61
N GLY A 38 -9.64 -3.70 -14.96
CA GLY A 38 -8.90 -4.81 -15.58
C GLY A 38 -7.42 -4.52 -15.85
N GLY A 39 -6.89 -3.37 -15.44
CA GLY A 39 -5.51 -2.94 -15.59
C GLY A 39 -4.79 -2.70 -14.26
N GLU A 40 -5.44 -2.93 -13.13
CA GLU A 40 -4.91 -2.63 -11.79
C GLU A 40 -3.61 -3.39 -11.50
N CYS A 41 -3.56 -4.69 -11.82
CA CYS A 41 -2.37 -5.53 -11.66
C CYS A 41 -1.22 -5.12 -12.58
N VAL A 42 -1.52 -4.59 -13.77
CA VAL A 42 -0.50 -4.09 -14.71
C VAL A 42 0.16 -2.83 -14.14
N GLU A 43 -0.63 -1.88 -13.66
CA GLU A 43 -0.13 -0.66 -13.03
C GLU A 43 0.66 -0.96 -11.75
N ALA A 44 0.18 -1.89 -10.93
CA ALA A 44 0.92 -2.37 -9.76
C ALA A 44 2.24 -3.05 -10.15
N SER A 45 2.26 -3.81 -11.24
CA SER A 45 3.48 -4.46 -11.74
C SER A 45 4.52 -3.44 -12.19
N ALA A 46 4.10 -2.35 -12.85
CA ALA A 46 4.99 -1.26 -13.23
C ALA A 46 5.60 -0.55 -12.01
N VAL A 47 4.86 -0.43 -10.91
CA VAL A 47 5.37 0.10 -9.63
C VAL A 47 6.31 -0.90 -8.96
N ALA A 48 5.99 -2.20 -9.01
CA ALA A 48 6.80 -3.26 -8.43
C ALA A 48 8.19 -3.37 -9.08
N THR A 49 8.34 -3.07 -10.38
CA THR A 49 9.62 -3.15 -11.11
C THR A 49 10.56 -1.99 -10.81
N VAL A 50 10.04 -0.84 -10.37
CA VAL A 50 10.86 0.35 -10.05
C VAL A 50 11.13 0.49 -8.55
N THR A 51 10.58 -0.38 -7.71
CA THR A 51 10.74 -0.35 -6.24
C THR A 51 11.38 -1.63 -5.72
N THR A 52 12.06 -1.56 -4.57
CA THR A 52 12.77 -2.70 -4.00
C THR A 52 12.21 -3.17 -2.67
N HIS A 53 11.69 -2.28 -1.83
CA HIS A 53 11.35 -2.55 -0.43
C HIS A 53 9.88 -2.33 -0.09
N VAL A 54 9.22 -1.31 -0.66
CA VAL A 54 7.83 -0.97 -0.34
C VAL A 54 6.89 -2.11 -0.68
N VAL A 55 5.88 -2.30 0.16
CA VAL A 55 4.74 -3.16 -0.18
C VAL A 55 3.90 -2.47 -1.24
N VAL A 56 3.62 -3.19 -2.34
CA VAL A 56 2.72 -2.76 -3.39
C VAL A 56 1.32 -3.25 -3.05
N VAL A 57 0.48 -2.33 -2.62
CA VAL A 57 -0.93 -2.59 -2.31
C VAL A 57 -1.76 -2.29 -3.54
N VAL A 58 -2.34 -3.31 -4.16
CA VAL A 58 -3.20 -3.14 -5.32
C VAL A 58 -4.66 -3.04 -4.87
N ASP A 59 -5.32 -1.93 -5.19
CA ASP A 59 -6.77 -1.73 -5.01
C ASP A 59 -7.51 -2.19 -6.27
N ILE A 60 -8.20 -3.33 -6.16
CA ILE A 60 -8.82 -4.07 -7.25
C ILE A 60 -10.34 -3.91 -7.20
N ASN A 61 -10.94 -3.59 -8.35
CA ASN A 61 -12.36 -3.79 -8.55
C ASN A 61 -12.65 -5.22 -9.04
N GLY A 62 -13.33 -6.00 -8.21
CA GLY A 62 -13.67 -7.40 -8.45
C GLY A 62 -15.09 -7.64 -8.94
N ASP A 63 -15.82 -6.59 -9.37
CA ASP A 63 -17.21 -6.72 -9.82
C ASP A 63 -17.32 -7.32 -11.24
N ASP A 64 -16.37 -7.05 -12.13
CA ASP A 64 -16.48 -7.35 -13.56
C ASP A 64 -15.49 -8.42 -14.07
N VAL A 65 -14.69 -9.03 -13.19
CA VAL A 65 -13.64 -10.00 -13.56
C VAL A 65 -13.80 -11.29 -12.75
N HIS A 66 -13.55 -12.43 -13.41
CA HIS A 66 -13.64 -13.73 -12.75
C HIS A 66 -12.63 -13.83 -11.59
N PRO A 67 -13.03 -14.29 -10.39
CA PRO A 67 -12.15 -14.32 -9.21
C PRO A 67 -10.85 -15.11 -9.41
N THR A 68 -10.91 -16.21 -10.17
CA THR A 68 -9.72 -16.98 -10.53
C THR A 68 -8.73 -16.18 -11.36
N THR A 69 -9.20 -15.44 -12.36
CA THR A 69 -8.34 -14.61 -13.22
C THR A 69 -7.67 -13.51 -12.41
N LEU A 70 -8.41 -12.85 -11.51
CA LEU A 70 -7.83 -11.88 -10.58
C LEU A 70 -6.74 -12.50 -9.70
N ALA A 71 -7.00 -13.69 -9.14
CA ALA A 71 -6.02 -14.38 -8.31
C ALA A 71 -4.75 -14.78 -9.10
N GLU A 72 -4.88 -15.17 -10.37
CA GLU A 72 -3.74 -15.44 -11.27
C GLU A 72 -2.91 -14.18 -11.53
N GLU A 73 -3.55 -13.06 -11.87
CA GLU A 73 -2.86 -11.79 -12.11
C GLU A 73 -2.14 -11.29 -10.85
N ILE A 74 -2.78 -11.39 -9.69
CA ILE A 74 -2.19 -11.00 -8.39
C ILE A 74 -1.01 -11.91 -8.05
N SER A 75 -1.10 -13.21 -8.34
CA SER A 75 0.01 -14.15 -8.16
C SER A 75 1.21 -13.78 -9.02
N VAL A 76 0.99 -13.43 -10.29
CA VAL A 76 2.04 -12.93 -11.19
C VAL A 76 2.64 -11.63 -10.65
N LEU A 77 1.82 -10.69 -10.20
CA LEU A 77 2.27 -9.46 -9.54
C LEU A 77 3.16 -9.76 -8.33
N ASP A 78 2.81 -10.74 -7.49
CA ASP A 78 3.61 -11.13 -6.32
C ASP A 78 4.96 -11.75 -6.66
N GLN A 79 5.04 -12.48 -7.79
CA GLN A 79 6.31 -12.94 -8.35
C GLN A 79 7.18 -11.75 -8.80
N ILE A 80 6.59 -10.78 -9.51
CA ILE A 80 7.29 -9.57 -9.97
C ILE A 80 7.74 -8.72 -8.78
N SER A 81 6.89 -8.55 -7.79
CA SER A 81 7.17 -7.75 -6.58
C SER A 81 8.11 -8.47 -5.60
N LYS A 82 8.40 -9.75 -5.82
CA LYS A 82 9.25 -10.58 -4.95
C LYS A 82 8.72 -10.60 -3.51
N ARG A 83 7.47 -10.99 -3.33
CA ARG A 83 6.80 -11.15 -2.03
C ARG A 83 6.39 -9.83 -1.34
N ARG A 84 6.12 -8.80 -2.12
CA ARG A 84 5.75 -7.47 -1.60
C ARG A 84 4.33 -7.08 -1.98
N THR A 85 3.47 -8.03 -2.33
CA THR A 85 2.08 -7.72 -2.74
C THR A 85 1.11 -7.79 -1.57
N MET A 86 0.17 -6.86 -1.54
CA MET A 86 -1.03 -6.89 -0.71
C MET A 86 -2.23 -6.44 -1.54
N VAL A 87 -3.44 -6.88 -1.22
CA VAL A 87 -4.64 -6.57 -2.02
C VAL A 87 -5.68 -5.87 -1.15
N ILE A 88 -6.28 -4.81 -1.70
CA ILE A 88 -7.57 -4.27 -1.27
C ILE A 88 -8.58 -4.70 -2.32
N PHE A 89 -9.56 -5.52 -1.94
CA PHE A 89 -10.54 -6.11 -2.84
C PHE A 89 -11.89 -5.42 -2.66
N ARG A 90 -12.37 -4.72 -3.70
CA ARG A 90 -13.72 -4.16 -3.79
C ARG A 90 -14.59 -5.10 -4.60
N GLY A 91 -15.60 -5.69 -3.99
CA GLY A 91 -16.56 -6.55 -4.70
C GLY A 91 -17.28 -7.54 -3.78
N PRO A 92 -17.95 -8.55 -4.35
CA PRO A 92 -18.72 -9.52 -3.58
C PRO A 92 -17.84 -10.31 -2.61
N SER A 93 -18.35 -10.57 -1.39
CA SER A 93 -17.62 -11.33 -0.37
C SER A 93 -17.28 -12.77 -0.80
N SER A 94 -18.13 -13.37 -1.65
CA SER A 94 -17.86 -14.68 -2.27
C SER A 94 -16.60 -14.63 -3.15
N SER A 95 -16.51 -13.64 -4.04
CA SER A 95 -15.33 -13.40 -4.89
C SER A 95 -14.08 -13.14 -4.06
N LYS A 96 -14.16 -12.29 -3.00
CA LYS A 96 -13.05 -12.06 -2.06
C LYS A 96 -12.57 -13.37 -1.43
N THR A 97 -13.50 -14.24 -1.00
CA THR A 97 -13.19 -15.52 -0.36
C THR A 97 -12.46 -16.46 -1.33
N THR A 98 -12.92 -16.56 -2.58
CA THR A 98 -12.26 -17.35 -3.63
C THR A 98 -10.85 -16.83 -3.89
N VAL A 99 -10.68 -15.52 -4.08
CA VAL A 99 -9.37 -14.89 -4.29
C VAL A 99 -8.44 -15.17 -3.10
N ALA A 100 -8.87 -14.89 -1.87
CA ALA A 100 -8.05 -15.11 -0.68
C ALA A 100 -7.66 -16.57 -0.47
N THR A 101 -8.55 -17.51 -0.80
CA THR A 101 -8.26 -18.96 -0.73
C THR A 101 -7.16 -19.35 -1.71
N LEU A 102 -7.34 -18.97 -2.98
CA LEU A 102 -6.37 -19.26 -4.05
C LEU A 102 -5.00 -18.61 -3.76
N LEU A 103 -5.01 -17.34 -3.32
CA LEU A 103 -3.80 -16.60 -2.97
C LEU A 103 -3.10 -17.08 -1.70
N SER A 104 -3.74 -17.96 -0.93
CA SER A 104 -3.14 -18.69 0.20
C SER A 104 -2.57 -20.06 -0.21
N GLY A 105 -2.49 -20.33 -1.52
CA GLY A 105 -1.99 -21.59 -2.07
C GLY A 105 -2.95 -22.77 -1.90
N LEU A 106 -4.20 -22.52 -1.49
CA LEU A 106 -5.21 -23.55 -1.32
C LEU A 106 -6.02 -23.72 -2.61
N PRO A 107 -6.37 -24.96 -3.00
CA PRO A 107 -7.23 -25.17 -4.15
C PRO A 107 -8.65 -24.67 -3.85
N HIS A 108 -9.32 -24.17 -4.88
CA HIS A 108 -10.74 -23.78 -4.82
C HIS A 108 -11.46 -24.32 -6.05
N GLU A 109 -12.55 -25.07 -5.85
CA GLU A 109 -13.35 -25.68 -6.93
C GLU A 109 -12.51 -26.49 -7.95
N GLY A 110 -11.47 -27.18 -7.48
CA GLY A 110 -10.58 -27.98 -8.33
C GLY A 110 -9.53 -27.17 -9.10
N VAL A 111 -9.45 -25.86 -8.88
CA VAL A 111 -8.45 -24.96 -9.48
C VAL A 111 -7.34 -24.66 -8.47
N ILE A 112 -6.11 -24.53 -8.98
CA ILE A 112 -4.92 -24.05 -8.25
C ILE A 112 -4.20 -23.02 -9.12
N LEU A 113 -3.55 -22.04 -8.49
CA LEU A 113 -2.83 -20.99 -9.22
C LEU A 113 -1.52 -21.50 -9.83
N SER A 114 -1.29 -21.10 -11.08
CA SER A 114 -0.01 -21.27 -11.77
C SER A 114 0.32 -20.00 -12.56
N PRO A 115 1.37 -19.23 -12.19
CA PRO A 115 2.31 -19.52 -11.11
C PRO A 115 1.62 -19.48 -9.73
N PRO A 116 2.15 -20.21 -8.73
CA PRO A 116 1.74 -20.00 -7.35
C PRO A 116 2.26 -18.63 -6.86
N PRO A 117 1.62 -18.02 -5.86
CA PRO A 117 2.15 -16.84 -5.18
C PRO A 117 3.60 -17.04 -4.69
N ALA A 118 4.39 -15.98 -4.67
CA ALA A 118 5.74 -16.02 -4.11
C ALA A 118 5.71 -16.02 -2.57
N GLN A 119 4.70 -15.39 -1.98
CA GLN A 119 4.33 -15.46 -0.57
C GLN A 119 3.60 -16.77 -0.26
N ALA A 120 3.68 -17.23 0.98
CA ALA A 120 2.86 -18.36 1.44
C ALA A 120 1.35 -18.03 1.42
N SER A 121 1.02 -16.76 1.67
CA SER A 121 -0.32 -16.21 1.54
C SER A 121 -0.21 -14.72 1.27
N ILE A 122 -0.85 -14.23 0.20
CA ILE A 122 -0.96 -12.80 -0.07
C ILE A 122 -2.12 -12.24 0.75
N PRO A 123 -1.92 -11.20 1.60
CA PRO A 123 -3.00 -10.64 2.38
C PRO A 123 -4.04 -9.94 1.48
N VAL A 124 -5.32 -10.26 1.71
CA VAL A 124 -6.46 -9.69 0.99
C VAL A 124 -7.39 -9.01 1.99
N HIS A 125 -7.48 -7.69 1.89
CA HIS A 125 -8.29 -6.85 2.75
C HIS A 125 -9.52 -6.31 2.03
N SER A 126 -10.59 -6.05 2.77
CA SER A 126 -11.68 -5.19 2.31
C SER A 126 -11.31 -3.72 2.56
N PRO A 127 -11.91 -2.76 1.82
CA PRO A 127 -11.68 -1.34 2.06
C PRO A 127 -11.96 -0.89 3.50
N GLU A 128 -12.99 -1.43 4.14
CA GLU A 128 -13.38 -1.08 5.52
C GLU A 128 -12.37 -1.56 6.59
N GLU A 129 -11.47 -2.49 6.25
CA GLU A 129 -10.46 -3.01 7.17
C GLU A 129 -9.22 -2.10 7.26
N ILE A 130 -9.05 -1.20 6.28
CA ILE A 130 -7.90 -0.29 6.22
C ILE A 130 -8.43 1.16 6.14
N PRO A 131 -8.40 1.92 7.25
CA PRO A 131 -8.83 3.30 7.24
C PRO A 131 -7.98 4.14 6.28
N GLN A 132 -8.61 5.18 5.74
CA GLN A 132 -7.98 6.16 4.86
C GLN A 132 -8.23 7.57 5.38
N ILE A 133 -7.20 8.41 5.36
CA ILE A 133 -7.31 9.84 5.67
C ILE A 133 -6.52 10.70 4.69
N GLN A 134 -7.01 11.93 4.49
CA GLN A 134 -6.19 13.03 3.99
C GLN A 134 -5.44 13.62 5.19
N LEU A 135 -4.11 13.68 5.12
CA LEU A 135 -3.34 14.29 6.20
C LEU A 135 -3.47 15.81 6.15
N PRO A 136 -3.68 16.47 7.30
CA PRO A 136 -3.59 17.92 7.42
C PRO A 136 -2.20 18.44 7.04
N GLU A 137 -2.14 19.66 6.52
CA GLU A 137 -0.87 20.35 6.24
C GLU A 137 -0.22 20.86 7.53
N ASP A 138 -1.02 21.23 8.54
CA ASP A 138 -0.49 21.65 9.84
C ASP A 138 0.23 20.49 10.54
N PRO A 139 1.51 20.66 10.93
CA PRO A 139 2.27 19.59 11.57
C PRO A 139 1.68 19.06 12.88
N THR A 140 1.02 19.92 13.66
CA THR A 140 0.43 19.55 14.96
C THR A 140 -0.85 18.74 14.74
N GLU A 141 -1.72 19.19 13.84
CA GLU A 141 -2.94 18.45 13.47
C GLU A 141 -2.60 17.11 12.81
N ARG A 142 -1.60 17.08 11.93
CA ARG A 142 -1.09 15.85 11.31
C ARG A 142 -0.57 14.86 12.36
N ALA A 143 0.23 15.34 13.31
CA ALA A 143 0.71 14.54 14.42
C ALA A 143 -0.44 13.93 15.23
N ALA A 144 -1.43 14.75 15.60
CA ALA A 144 -2.61 14.30 16.34
C ALA A 144 -3.44 13.26 15.56
N ALA A 145 -3.60 13.44 14.25
CA ALA A 145 -4.28 12.47 13.40
C ALA A 145 -3.57 11.11 13.40
N ILE A 146 -2.24 11.09 13.23
CA ILE A 146 -1.47 9.83 13.26
C ILE A 146 -1.56 9.16 14.64
N ASP A 147 -1.47 9.94 15.73
CA ASP A 147 -1.58 9.40 17.09
C ASP A 147 -2.95 8.77 17.33
N GLN A 148 -4.03 9.43 16.89
CA GLN A 148 -5.40 8.90 17.01
C GLN A 148 -5.53 7.51 16.36
N TYR A 149 -5.02 7.33 15.13
CA TYR A 149 -5.13 6.06 14.43
C TYR A 149 -4.15 5.00 14.93
N ARG A 150 -2.97 5.41 15.44
CA ARG A 150 -2.02 4.49 16.08
C ARG A 150 -2.60 3.91 17.37
N ASP A 151 -3.29 4.74 18.15
CA ASP A 151 -3.84 4.36 19.45
C ASP A 151 -5.15 3.57 19.28
N MET A 152 -5.78 3.64 18.10
CA MET A 152 -6.71 2.61 17.63
C MET A 152 -5.90 1.38 17.17
N PRO A 153 -6.40 0.14 17.38
CA PRO A 153 -5.66 -1.09 17.02
C PRO A 153 -5.55 -1.34 15.50
N ALA A 154 -5.46 -0.29 14.67
CA ALA A 154 -5.31 -0.38 13.22
C ALA A 154 -3.90 -0.87 12.86
N ALA A 155 -3.83 -1.93 12.06
CA ALA A 155 -2.57 -2.45 11.55
C ALA A 155 -1.97 -1.51 10.48
N PHE A 156 -2.83 -0.93 9.63
CA PHE A 156 -2.48 -0.11 8.48
C PHE A 156 -3.32 1.17 8.45
N LEU A 157 -2.76 2.23 7.85
CA LEU A 157 -3.46 3.48 7.56
C LEU A 157 -3.05 4.00 6.19
N ILE A 158 -4.03 4.22 5.32
CA ILE A 158 -3.84 4.86 4.03
C ILE A 158 -3.84 6.38 4.22
N VAL A 159 -2.78 7.03 3.75
CA VAL A 159 -2.60 8.48 3.85
C VAL A 159 -2.50 9.08 2.46
N SER A 160 -3.38 10.04 2.18
CA SER A 160 -3.25 10.93 1.03
C SER A 160 -2.36 12.12 1.42
N TRP A 161 -1.33 12.38 0.63
CA TRP A 161 -0.30 13.39 0.90
C TRP A 161 0.10 14.11 -0.38
N THR A 162 0.10 15.44 -0.34
CA THR A 162 0.36 16.30 -1.52
C THR A 162 1.69 17.04 -1.45
N GLN A 163 2.36 17.01 -0.29
CA GLN A 163 3.67 17.64 -0.08
C GLN A 163 4.80 16.61 -0.21
N SER A 164 5.99 16.93 0.27
CA SER A 164 7.18 16.08 0.15
C SER A 164 7.01 14.72 0.85
N ILE A 165 7.31 13.62 0.16
CA ILE A 165 7.27 12.26 0.77
C ILE A 165 8.39 12.13 1.82
N LYS A 166 9.52 12.82 1.63
CA LYS A 166 10.60 12.92 2.62
C LYS A 166 10.08 13.47 3.95
N GLU A 167 9.26 14.52 3.91
CA GLU A 167 8.62 15.09 5.10
C GLU A 167 7.68 14.10 5.77
N LEU A 168 6.81 13.47 4.98
CA LEU A 168 5.89 12.44 5.47
C LEU A 168 6.68 11.35 6.20
N ALA A 169 7.69 10.79 5.56
CA ALA A 169 8.51 9.73 6.12
C ALA A 169 9.15 10.14 7.45
N ARG A 170 9.81 11.31 7.45
CA ARG A 170 10.60 11.81 8.59
C ARG A 170 9.74 12.06 9.84
N HIS A 171 8.56 12.65 9.69
CA HIS A 171 7.76 13.06 10.86
C HIS A 171 6.65 12.06 11.22
N THR A 172 6.22 11.18 10.31
CA THR A 172 5.03 10.34 10.55
C THR A 172 5.32 8.85 10.64
N VAL A 173 6.32 8.30 9.94
CA VAL A 173 6.56 6.84 9.93
C VAL A 173 6.95 6.33 11.32
N GLY A 174 7.92 6.98 11.96
CA GLY A 174 8.32 6.62 13.32
C GLY A 174 7.19 6.81 14.34
N ARG A 175 6.43 7.90 14.22
CA ARG A 175 5.26 8.19 15.06
C ARG A 175 4.16 7.16 14.90
N ALA A 176 3.89 6.69 13.68
CA ALA A 176 2.89 5.64 13.43
C ALA A 176 3.33 4.27 13.97
N ALA A 177 4.63 4.01 14.01
CA ALA A 177 5.19 2.76 14.48
C ALA A 177 5.31 2.66 16.02
N SER A 178 5.49 3.79 16.71
CA SER A 178 5.77 3.81 18.15
C SER A 178 5.11 5.00 18.87
N THR A 179 4.68 4.79 20.11
CA THR A 179 4.24 5.85 21.03
C THR A 179 5.38 6.73 21.53
N ASP A 180 6.62 6.23 21.45
CA ASP A 180 7.81 6.88 22.02
C ASP A 180 8.61 7.66 20.96
N PHE A 181 7.97 8.04 19.85
CA PHE A 181 8.64 8.75 18.76
C PHE A 181 9.15 10.13 19.23
N PRO A 182 10.47 10.37 19.24
CA PRO A 182 11.02 11.63 19.69
C PRO A 182 10.96 12.66 18.55
N GLN A 183 9.94 13.51 18.55
CA GLN A 183 9.76 14.55 17.52
C GLN A 183 11.03 15.39 17.29
N MET A 184 11.78 15.67 18.37
CA MET A 184 13.06 16.39 18.32
C MET A 184 14.10 15.75 17.37
N VAL A 185 14.09 14.43 17.16
CA VAL A 185 15.00 13.77 16.22
C VAL A 185 14.62 14.10 14.78
N ALA A 186 13.32 14.14 14.47
CA ALA A 186 12.85 14.54 13.15
C ALA A 186 13.17 16.01 12.88
N ASP A 187 12.91 16.88 13.86
CA ASP A 187 13.19 18.32 13.75
C ASP A 187 14.70 18.60 13.59
N MET A 188 15.56 17.82 14.24
CA MET A 188 17.02 17.90 14.06
C MET A 188 17.45 17.42 12.68
N ALA A 189 16.78 16.40 12.13
CA ALA A 189 17.07 15.92 10.77
C ALA A 189 16.76 16.98 9.71
N ASP A 190 15.75 17.83 9.92
CA ASP A 190 15.46 18.97 9.03
C ASP A 190 16.56 20.03 9.05
N GLN A 191 17.25 20.20 10.17
CA GLN A 191 18.36 21.15 10.27
C GLN A 191 19.62 20.65 9.54
N ILE A 192 19.83 19.33 9.49
CA ILE A 192 21.01 18.70 8.87
C ILE A 192 20.78 18.46 7.38
N ASP A 193 19.60 17.98 7.02
CA ASP A 193 19.20 17.63 5.66
C ASP A 193 17.81 18.25 5.38
N PRO A 194 17.78 19.54 5.05
CA PRO A 194 16.54 20.27 4.81
C PRO A 194 15.64 19.59 3.78
N ILE A 195 14.35 19.81 3.95
CA ILE A 195 13.35 19.38 2.99
C ILE A 195 13.25 20.51 1.98
N ASP A 196 13.81 20.28 0.79
CA ASP A 196 13.66 21.22 -0.31
C ASP A 196 12.17 21.34 -0.67
N GLN A 197 11.65 22.57 -0.63
CA GLN A 197 10.26 22.89 -0.96
C GLN A 197 10.03 22.99 -2.46
#